data_AF-A0A1M3IA84-F1
#
_entry.id   AF-A0A1M3IA84-F1
#
_cell.length_a   1.000
_cell.length_b   1.000
_cell.length_c   1.000
_cell.angle_alpha   90.00
_cell.angle_beta   90.00
_cell.angle_gamma   90.00
#
_symmetry.space_group_name_H-M   'P 1'
#
loop_
_entity.id
_entity.type
_entity.pdbx_description
1 polymer ?
#
loop_
_entity_poly.entity_id
_entity_poly.type
_entity_poly.pdbx_seq_one_letter_code
_entity_poly.pdbx_strand_id
1 'polypeptide(L)'
;MFRKQVAKKKYKDHIIWRGQEVTRIEAFSDAVFAFAVTLLIVSLEVPHDYEELMDNLKFFVPFGLSFLIMFTIWYRQNIFFRRYGLHDIKTVALNGLLLFLVLVYMFPLKFLFGALFGQKFHFQNTGQLSTIFSLYCGGFGAFYLLFGLMYMNAYAQRDHIRLSEVEAFQTKTHAYTNMIVAGISLLAVGVAFSGGYGAYFAGWTFFLVWPFTALIERKRKKKFNLRFGDITAPEVLHQMHANHIEQDAEMKN
;
A
#
# COMPACT_ATOMS: atom_id res chain seq x y z
N MET A 1 15.62 -20.31 -27.75
CA MET A 1 15.54 -19.00 -27.06
C MET A 1 14.24 -18.82 -26.26
N PHE A 2 13.07 -19.09 -26.84
CA PHE A 2 11.76 -18.87 -26.20
C PHE A 2 11.56 -19.62 -24.87
N ARG A 3 11.91 -20.91 -24.79
CA ARG A 3 11.81 -21.71 -23.54
C ARG A 3 12.63 -21.15 -22.37
N LYS A 4 13.83 -20.61 -22.63
CA LYS A 4 14.67 -19.97 -21.59
C LYS A 4 14.03 -18.66 -21.10
N GLN A 5 13.41 -17.88 -21.98
CA GLN A 5 12.69 -16.65 -21.60
C GLN A 5 11.41 -16.95 -20.81
N VAL A 6 10.65 -17.99 -21.20
CA VAL A 6 9.47 -18.45 -20.48
C VAL A 6 9.84 -18.96 -19.08
N ALA A 7 10.90 -19.77 -18.97
CA ALA A 7 11.38 -20.25 -17.67
C ALA A 7 11.91 -19.12 -16.77
N LYS A 8 12.60 -18.13 -17.34
CA LYS A 8 13.07 -16.93 -16.62
C LYS A 8 11.92 -16.03 -16.15
N LYS A 9 10.82 -15.96 -16.92
CA LYS A 9 9.58 -15.27 -16.53
C LYS A 9 8.86 -16.04 -15.41
N LYS A 10 8.72 -17.36 -15.54
CA LYS A 10 8.11 -18.24 -14.53
C LYS A 10 8.88 -18.22 -13.20
N TYR A 11 10.21 -18.11 -13.25
CA TYR A 11 11.09 -17.93 -12.08
C TYR A 11 10.90 -16.58 -11.38
N LYS A 12 10.77 -15.50 -12.15
CA LYS A 12 10.53 -14.14 -11.62
C LYS A 12 9.20 -14.03 -10.87
N ASP A 13 8.24 -14.87 -11.25
CA ASP A 13 6.87 -14.87 -10.74
C ASP A 13 6.61 -16.01 -9.73
N HIS A 14 7.62 -16.82 -9.36
CA HIS A 14 7.44 -17.89 -8.37
C HIS A 14 7.48 -17.31 -6.95
N ILE A 15 6.34 -16.78 -6.52
CA ILE A 15 6.07 -16.35 -5.15
C ILE A 15 5.38 -17.51 -4.43
N ILE A 16 5.94 -17.96 -3.31
CA ILE A 16 5.25 -18.93 -2.45
C ILE A 16 4.26 -18.14 -1.58
N TRP A 17 2.97 -18.45 -1.73
CA TRP A 17 1.91 -17.88 -0.89
C TRP A 17 1.89 -18.65 0.42
N ARG A 18 2.29 -17.99 1.51
CA ARG A 18 2.45 -18.63 2.83
C ARG A 18 1.18 -18.55 3.69
N GLY A 19 0.41 -17.48 3.57
CA GLY A 19 -0.93 -17.44 4.13
C GLY A 19 -1.83 -18.30 3.26
N GLN A 20 -2.19 -19.51 3.69
CA GLN A 20 -3.11 -20.40 2.98
C GLN A 20 -4.51 -20.32 3.60
N GLU A 21 -4.59 -20.30 4.93
CA GLU A 21 -5.81 -20.15 5.70
C GLU A 21 -6.08 -18.70 6.09
N VAL A 22 -7.36 -18.33 6.22
CA VAL A 22 -7.76 -17.01 6.72
C VAL A 22 -7.53 -16.98 8.21
N THR A 23 -6.67 -16.08 8.65
CA THR A 23 -6.37 -15.93 10.07
C THR A 23 -7.32 -14.97 10.76
N ARG A 24 -7.43 -15.04 12.10
CA ARG A 24 -8.32 -14.15 12.87
C ARG A 24 -8.01 -12.67 12.66
N ILE A 25 -6.73 -12.33 12.46
CA ILE A 25 -6.32 -10.95 12.21
C ILE A 25 -6.72 -10.48 10.80
N GLU A 26 -6.68 -11.36 9.79
CA GLU A 26 -7.18 -11.07 8.44
C GLU A 26 -8.69 -10.84 8.49
N ALA A 27 -9.45 -11.75 9.12
CA ALA A 27 -10.90 -11.60 9.28
C ALA A 27 -11.29 -10.31 10.04
N PHE A 28 -10.56 -9.96 11.10
CA PHE A 28 -10.77 -8.70 11.81
C PHE A 28 -10.46 -7.48 10.92
N SER A 29 -9.38 -7.55 10.14
CA SER A 29 -9.02 -6.48 9.20
C SER A 29 -10.11 -6.29 8.15
N ASP A 30 -10.59 -7.37 7.54
CA ASP A 30 -11.67 -7.35 6.55
C ASP A 30 -12.95 -6.74 7.13
N ALA A 31 -13.31 -7.09 8.37
CA ALA A 31 -14.44 -6.51 9.07
C ALA A 31 -14.27 -4.99 9.28
N VAL A 32 -13.08 -4.54 9.68
CA VAL A 32 -12.79 -3.10 9.83
C VAL A 32 -12.87 -2.37 8.50
N PHE A 33 -12.31 -2.91 7.42
CA PHE A 33 -12.39 -2.31 6.09
C PHE A 33 -13.83 -2.26 5.56
N ALA A 34 -14.61 -3.33 5.74
CA ALA A 34 -16.02 -3.35 5.38
C ALA A 34 -16.81 -2.29 6.15
N PHE A 35 -16.59 -2.20 7.47
CA PHE A 35 -17.21 -1.17 8.32
C PHE A 35 -16.82 0.24 7.87
N ALA A 36 -15.55 0.47 7.56
CA ALA A 36 -15.03 1.72 7.05
C ALA A 36 -15.80 2.15 5.77
N VAL A 37 -15.90 1.25 4.79
CA VAL A 37 -16.64 1.49 3.53
C VAL A 37 -18.12 1.78 3.80
N THR A 38 -18.75 1.06 4.72
CA THR A 38 -20.17 1.33 5.07
C THR A 38 -20.35 2.70 5.72
N LEU A 39 -19.44 3.15 6.60
CA LEU A 39 -19.50 4.48 7.18
C LEU A 39 -19.37 5.58 6.11
N LEU A 40 -18.62 5.31 5.04
CA LEU A 40 -18.48 6.24 3.92
C LEU A 40 -19.82 6.52 3.25
N ILE A 41 -20.60 5.47 2.97
CA ILE A 41 -21.87 5.60 2.25
C ILE A 41 -22.97 6.09 3.19
N VAL A 42 -22.99 5.60 4.43
CA VAL A 42 -23.96 6.01 5.46
C VAL A 42 -23.80 7.49 5.83
N SER A 43 -22.62 8.09 5.61
CA SER A 43 -22.42 9.53 5.77
C SER A 43 -23.03 10.39 4.65
N LEU A 44 -23.83 9.82 3.75
CA LEU A 44 -24.69 10.56 2.81
C LEU A 44 -26.11 10.63 3.40
N GLU A 45 -26.65 11.84 3.51
CA GLU A 45 -28.01 12.04 4.01
C GLU A 45 -29.03 11.44 3.04
N VAL A 46 -30.09 10.82 3.58
CA VAL A 46 -31.18 10.30 2.74
C VAL A 46 -31.98 11.49 2.22
N PRO A 47 -32.11 11.68 0.90
CA PRO A 47 -32.83 12.81 0.33
C PRO A 47 -34.34 12.68 0.58
N HIS A 48 -34.99 13.79 0.90
CA HIS A 48 -36.43 13.88 1.15
C HIS A 48 -37.20 14.36 -0.08
N ASP A 49 -36.52 14.99 -1.05
CA ASP A 49 -37.11 15.45 -2.30
C ASP A 49 -36.17 15.22 -3.52
N TYR A 50 -36.66 15.60 -4.70
CA TYR A 50 -35.94 15.43 -5.97
C TYR A 50 -34.69 16.31 -6.07
N GLU A 51 -34.71 17.52 -5.52
CA GLU A 51 -33.57 18.44 -5.59
C GLU A 51 -32.43 17.93 -4.71
N GLU A 52 -32.75 17.51 -3.48
CA GLU A 52 -31.81 16.86 -2.56
C GLU A 52 -31.24 15.57 -3.18
N LEU A 53 -32.06 14.77 -3.87
CA LEU A 53 -31.59 13.56 -4.56
C LEU A 53 -30.56 13.91 -5.64
N MET A 54 -30.84 14.91 -6.48
CA MET A 54 -29.95 15.31 -7.56
C MET A 54 -28.65 15.93 -7.04
N ASP A 55 -28.70 16.63 -5.91
CA ASP A 55 -27.52 17.13 -5.22
C ASP A 55 -26.70 15.99 -4.60
N ASN A 56 -27.35 15.00 -4.00
CA ASN A 56 -26.70 13.81 -3.47
C ASN A 56 -25.99 12.99 -4.55
N LEU A 57 -26.55 12.90 -5.76
CA LEU A 57 -25.92 12.20 -6.90
C LEU A 57 -24.53 12.78 -7.26
N LYS A 58 -24.28 14.07 -6.99
CA LYS A 58 -22.96 14.68 -7.22
C LYS A 58 -21.88 14.11 -6.30
N PHE A 59 -22.25 13.56 -5.14
CA PHE A 59 -21.30 12.95 -4.20
C PHE A 59 -20.91 11.52 -4.57
N PHE A 60 -21.59 10.87 -5.52
CA PHE A 60 -21.25 9.50 -5.92
C PHE A 60 -19.85 9.38 -6.53
N VAL A 61 -19.41 10.39 -7.30
CA VAL A 61 -18.06 10.38 -7.90
C VAL A 61 -16.96 10.53 -6.85
N PRO A 62 -17.00 11.55 -5.95
CA PRO A 62 -16.07 11.64 -4.82
C PRO A 62 -16.07 10.41 -3.92
N PHE A 63 -17.25 9.86 -3.65
CA PHE A 63 -17.43 8.63 -2.89
C PHE A 63 -16.71 7.46 -3.56
N GLY A 64 -16.98 7.22 -4.85
CA GLY A 64 -16.41 6.12 -5.62
C GLY A 64 -14.88 6.19 -5.68
N LEU A 65 -14.31 7.37 -5.88
CA LEU A 65 -12.85 7.56 -5.88
C LEU A 65 -12.23 7.31 -4.50
N SER A 66 -12.88 7.77 -3.43
CA SER A 66 -12.45 7.50 -2.06
C SER A 66 -12.47 6.00 -1.76
N PHE A 67 -13.55 5.32 -2.16
CA PHE A 67 -13.68 3.87 -2.05
C PHE A 67 -12.57 3.14 -2.81
N LEU A 68 -12.28 3.49 -4.06
CA LEU A 68 -11.24 2.82 -4.86
C LEU A 68 -9.85 2.92 -4.23
N ILE A 69 -9.52 4.06 -3.63
CA ILE A 69 -8.25 4.23 -2.92
C ILE A 69 -8.23 3.39 -1.64
N MET A 70 -9.29 3.40 -0.83
CA MET A 70 -9.38 2.54 0.35
C MET A 70 -9.31 1.06 -0.01
N PHE A 71 -9.99 0.65 -1.08
CA PHE A 71 -9.93 -0.71 -1.61
C PHE A 71 -8.52 -1.10 -2.04
N THR A 72 -7.76 -0.16 -2.63
CA THR A 72 -6.35 -0.40 -2.96
C THR A 72 -5.49 -0.62 -1.71
N ILE A 73 -5.76 0.11 -0.61
CA ILE A 73 -5.07 -0.11 0.68
C ILE A 73 -5.42 -1.49 1.26
N TRP A 74 -6.70 -1.86 1.26
CA TRP A 74 -7.15 -3.20 1.66
C TRP A 74 -6.48 -4.29 0.83
N TYR A 75 -6.50 -4.17 -0.50
CA TYR A 75 -5.92 -5.16 -1.40
C TYR A 75 -4.40 -5.34 -1.16
N ARG A 76 -3.68 -4.24 -0.91
CA ARG A 76 -2.25 -4.29 -0.56
C ARG A 76 -2.00 -4.99 0.78
N GLN A 77 -2.85 -4.75 1.78
CA GLN A 77 -2.78 -5.39 3.09
C GLN A 77 -3.09 -6.90 2.96
N ASN A 78 -4.13 -7.26 2.21
CA ASN A 78 -4.47 -8.66 1.94
C ASN A 78 -3.32 -9.39 1.24
N ILE A 79 -2.74 -8.82 0.18
CA ILE A 79 -1.55 -9.42 -0.48
C ILE A 79 -0.40 -9.60 0.51
N PHE A 80 -0.16 -8.64 1.40
CA PHE A 80 0.90 -8.74 2.40
C PHE A 80 0.70 -9.97 3.30
N PHE A 81 -0.50 -10.13 3.88
CA PHE A 81 -0.79 -11.27 4.75
C PHE A 81 -0.74 -12.60 4.00
N ARG A 82 -1.33 -12.68 2.81
CA ARG A 82 -1.26 -13.88 1.96
C ARG A 82 0.17 -14.24 1.56
N ARG A 83 1.04 -13.25 1.34
CA ARG A 83 2.42 -13.49 0.92
C ARG A 83 3.31 -13.98 2.06
N TYR A 84 3.19 -13.39 3.24
CA TYR A 84 4.15 -13.63 4.34
C TYR A 84 3.60 -14.50 5.47
N GLY A 85 2.27 -14.60 5.66
CA GLY A 85 1.65 -15.41 6.72
C GLY A 85 2.16 -15.05 8.13
N LEU A 86 2.43 -13.77 8.40
CA LEU A 86 3.04 -13.32 9.64
C LEU A 86 1.99 -13.08 10.73
N HIS A 87 2.26 -13.59 11.94
CA HIS A 87 1.41 -13.46 13.11
C HIS A 87 2.13 -12.91 14.36
N ASP A 88 3.32 -12.33 14.18
CA ASP A 88 4.08 -11.76 15.29
C ASP A 88 3.43 -10.48 15.84
N ILE A 89 3.71 -10.18 17.11
CA ILE A 89 3.09 -9.04 17.82
C ILE A 89 3.37 -7.69 17.15
N LYS A 90 4.52 -7.53 16.48
CA LYS A 90 4.85 -6.28 15.77
C LYS A 90 3.99 -6.15 14.52
N THR A 91 3.82 -7.21 13.75
CA THR A 91 2.90 -7.23 12.60
C THR A 91 1.47 -6.94 13.05
N VAL A 92 1.02 -7.52 14.17
CA VAL A 92 -0.31 -7.24 14.73
C VAL A 92 -0.47 -5.76 15.12
N ALA A 93 0.49 -5.20 15.85
CA ALA A 93 0.46 -3.80 16.25
C ALA A 93 0.49 -2.83 15.06
N LEU A 94 1.36 -3.08 14.07
CA LEU A 94 1.45 -2.28 12.86
C LEU A 94 0.18 -2.36 12.02
N ASN A 95 -0.42 -3.55 11.90
CA ASN A 95 -1.72 -3.72 11.24
C ASN A 95 -2.83 -3.00 12.01
N GLY A 96 -2.86 -3.06 13.34
CA GLY A 96 -3.80 -2.31 14.15
C GLY A 96 -3.70 -0.79 13.91
N LEU A 97 -2.48 -0.25 13.84
CA LEU A 97 -2.24 1.15 13.48
C LEU A 97 -2.68 1.48 12.05
N LEU A 98 -2.46 0.56 11.11
CA LEU A 98 -2.91 0.70 9.73
C LEU A 98 -4.44 0.78 9.65
N LEU A 99 -5.14 -0.10 10.35
CA LEU A 99 -6.60 -0.13 10.41
C LEU A 99 -7.17 1.12 11.08
N PHE A 100 -6.55 1.59 12.18
CA PHE A 100 -6.91 2.85 12.81
C PHE A 100 -6.77 4.02 11.81
N LEU A 101 -5.65 4.07 11.08
CA LEU A 101 -5.42 5.09 10.07
C LEU A 101 -6.48 5.01 8.97
N VAL A 102 -6.84 3.81 8.47
CA VAL A 102 -7.94 3.64 7.50
C VAL A 102 -9.20 4.32 8.01
N LEU A 103 -9.66 4.04 9.22
CA LEU A 103 -10.90 4.60 9.77
C LEU A 103 -10.86 6.14 9.84
N VAL A 104 -9.77 6.72 10.34
CA VAL A 104 -9.62 8.18 10.43
C VAL A 104 -9.56 8.83 9.05
N TYR A 105 -8.89 8.19 8.09
CA TYR A 105 -8.57 8.80 6.81
C TYR A 105 -9.68 8.75 5.76
N MET A 106 -10.78 8.09 6.06
CA MET A 106 -11.93 8.06 5.16
C MET A 106 -12.62 9.41 5.01
N PHE A 107 -12.78 10.15 6.11
CA PHE A 107 -13.43 11.47 6.06
C PHE A 107 -12.62 12.50 5.30
N PRO A 108 -11.29 12.66 5.56
CA PRO A 108 -10.46 13.54 4.74
C PRO A 108 -10.53 13.17 3.26
N LEU A 109 -10.47 11.89 2.92
CA LEU A 109 -10.45 11.48 1.51
C LEU A 109 -11.76 11.85 0.78
N LYS A 110 -12.92 11.65 1.42
CA LYS A 110 -14.23 12.09 0.89
C LYS A 110 -14.25 13.61 0.68
N PHE A 111 -13.74 14.36 1.65
CA PHE A 111 -13.65 15.83 1.56
C PHE A 111 -12.77 16.25 0.37
N LEU A 112 -11.59 15.65 0.20
CA LEU A 112 -10.66 15.98 -0.89
C LEU A 112 -11.33 15.85 -2.25
N PHE A 113 -11.94 14.70 -2.53
CA PHE A 113 -12.60 14.51 -3.81
C PHE A 113 -13.86 15.35 -3.96
N GLY A 114 -14.60 15.60 -2.88
CA GLY A 114 -15.69 16.56 -2.90
C GLY A 114 -15.20 17.91 -3.43
N ALA A 115 -14.06 18.38 -2.91
CA ALA A 115 -13.48 19.65 -3.31
C ALA A 115 -12.97 19.68 -4.76
N LEU A 116 -12.44 18.56 -5.25
CA LEU A 116 -11.96 18.47 -6.63
C LEU A 116 -13.10 18.44 -7.67
N PHE A 117 -14.25 17.86 -7.33
CA PHE A 117 -15.37 17.67 -8.26
C PHE A 117 -16.46 18.75 -8.15
N GLY A 118 -16.09 19.95 -7.69
CA GLY A 118 -16.93 21.15 -7.85
C GLY A 118 -17.83 21.48 -6.67
N GLN A 119 -17.61 20.88 -5.49
CA GLN A 119 -18.17 21.42 -4.25
C GLN A 119 -17.51 22.77 -3.96
N LYS A 120 -18.33 23.81 -3.72
CA LYS A 120 -17.85 25.15 -3.39
C LYS A 120 -17.28 25.18 -1.97
N PHE A 121 -16.07 24.66 -1.79
CA PHE A 121 -15.33 24.87 -0.55
C PHE A 121 -14.72 26.27 -0.57
N HIS A 122 -15.23 27.16 0.28
CA HIS A 122 -14.66 28.47 0.51
C HIS A 122 -13.48 28.35 1.46
N PHE A 123 -12.27 28.21 0.92
CA PHE A 123 -11.05 28.33 1.72
C PHE A 123 -10.85 29.80 2.08
N GLN A 124 -10.95 30.12 3.37
CA GLN A 124 -10.89 31.51 3.85
C GLN A 124 -9.45 32.03 3.92
N ASN A 125 -8.46 31.14 4.07
CA ASN A 125 -7.06 31.52 4.20
C ASN A 125 -6.11 30.44 3.65
N THR A 126 -4.93 30.85 3.19
CA THR A 126 -3.83 29.95 2.77
C THR A 126 -3.37 29.01 3.89
N GLY A 127 -3.53 29.42 5.16
CA GLY A 127 -3.26 28.54 6.31
C GLY A 127 -4.19 27.33 6.42
N GLN A 128 -5.47 27.47 6.06
CA GLN A 128 -6.40 26.33 6.00
C GLN A 128 -5.98 25.36 4.89
N LEU A 129 -5.57 25.90 3.74
CA LEU A 129 -5.05 25.12 2.62
C LEU A 129 -3.79 24.34 3.02
N SER A 130 -2.82 24.99 3.68
CA SER A 130 -1.63 24.33 4.24
C SER A 130 -1.98 23.20 5.20
N THR A 131 -2.94 23.40 6.09
CA THR A 131 -3.37 22.40 7.07
C THR A 131 -3.98 21.18 6.39
N ILE A 132 -4.85 21.43 5.41
CA ILE A 132 -5.54 20.39 4.64
C ILE A 132 -4.54 19.58 3.81
N PHE A 133 -3.60 20.23 3.11
CA PHE A 133 -2.54 19.53 2.39
C PHE A 133 -1.62 18.76 3.34
N SER A 134 -1.26 19.33 4.49
CA SER A 134 -0.43 18.65 5.49
C SER A 134 -1.13 17.40 6.02
N LEU A 135 -2.45 17.49 6.26
CA LEU A 135 -3.27 16.34 6.63
C LEU A 135 -3.13 15.26 5.56
N TYR A 136 -3.42 15.58 4.28
CA TYR A 136 -3.39 14.64 3.15
C TYR A 136 -2.02 14.02 2.88
N CYS A 137 -0.97 14.84 2.86
CA CYS A 137 0.41 14.37 2.69
C CYS A 137 0.81 13.49 3.88
N GLY A 138 0.47 13.91 5.10
CA GLY A 138 0.84 13.23 6.33
C GLY A 138 0.30 11.82 6.40
N GLY A 139 -1.01 11.62 6.20
CA GLY A 139 -1.56 10.27 6.28
C GLY A 139 -1.28 9.40 5.05
N PHE A 140 -1.10 9.97 3.84
CA PHE A 140 -0.54 9.20 2.73
C PHE A 140 0.86 8.70 3.10
N GLY A 141 1.71 9.57 3.64
CA GLY A 141 3.02 9.20 4.17
C GLY A 141 2.94 8.13 5.26
N ALA A 142 1.98 8.24 6.18
CA ALA A 142 1.76 7.27 7.25
C ALA A 142 1.35 5.89 6.73
N PHE A 143 0.47 5.80 5.72
CA PHE A 143 0.15 4.52 5.07
C PHE A 143 1.40 3.85 4.51
N TYR A 144 2.22 4.60 3.76
CA TYR A 144 3.46 4.07 3.19
C TYR A 144 4.51 3.75 4.27
N LEU A 145 4.60 4.54 5.34
CA LEU A 145 5.46 4.25 6.47
C LEU A 145 5.07 2.92 7.13
N LEU A 146 3.79 2.72 7.45
CA LEU A 146 3.31 1.50 8.08
C LEU A 146 3.54 0.28 7.19
N PHE A 147 3.21 0.36 5.89
CA PHE A 147 3.56 -0.71 4.95
C PHE A 147 5.08 -0.95 4.91
N GLY A 148 5.88 0.12 4.87
CA GLY A 148 7.34 0.04 4.90
C GLY A 148 7.85 -0.73 6.11
N LEU A 149 7.36 -0.39 7.31
CA LEU A 149 7.68 -1.06 8.56
C LEU A 149 7.23 -2.53 8.57
N MET A 150 6.04 -2.84 8.03
CA MET A 150 5.57 -4.21 7.89
C MET A 150 6.47 -5.04 6.95
N TYR A 151 6.87 -4.48 5.80
CA TYR A 151 7.83 -5.13 4.90
C TYR A 151 9.24 -5.24 5.50
N MET A 152 9.68 -4.28 6.32
CA MET A 152 10.95 -4.39 7.06
C MET A 152 10.89 -5.50 8.11
N ASN A 153 9.77 -5.63 8.83
CA ASN A 153 9.57 -6.71 9.77
C ASN A 153 9.58 -8.08 9.08
N ALA A 154 8.89 -8.20 7.93
CA ALA A 154 8.91 -9.41 7.11
C ALA A 154 10.33 -9.75 6.61
N TYR A 155 11.12 -8.75 6.21
CA TYR A 155 12.51 -8.96 5.82
C TYR A 155 13.43 -9.33 7.00
N ALA A 156 13.16 -8.82 8.19
CA ALA A 156 13.91 -9.18 9.40
C ALA A 156 13.66 -10.65 9.77
N GLN A 157 12.44 -11.14 9.56
CA GLN A 157 12.04 -12.53 9.80
C GLN A 157 12.30 -13.47 8.62
N ARG A 158 13.00 -13.01 7.56
CA ARG A 158 13.18 -13.75 6.30
C ARG A 158 13.69 -15.20 6.48
N ASP A 159 14.53 -15.43 7.49
CA ASP A 159 15.12 -16.74 7.75
C ASP A 159 14.07 -17.67 8.41
N HIS A 160 13.25 -17.14 9.31
CA HIS A 160 12.13 -17.84 9.95
C HIS A 160 11.03 -18.22 8.96
N ILE A 161 10.62 -17.30 8.09
CA ILE A 161 9.61 -17.57 7.04
C ILE A 161 10.23 -18.18 5.76
N ARG A 162 11.51 -18.59 5.81
CA ARG A 162 12.27 -19.24 4.74
C ARG A 162 12.06 -18.56 3.38
N LEU A 163 12.29 -17.24 3.31
CA LEU A 163 12.23 -16.51 2.04
C LEU A 163 13.37 -16.96 1.13
N SER A 164 13.06 -17.25 -0.13
CA SER A 164 14.11 -17.38 -1.15
C SER A 164 14.88 -16.07 -1.32
N GLU A 165 16.10 -16.13 -1.86
CA GLU A 165 16.89 -14.90 -2.11
C GLU A 165 16.15 -13.88 -3.00
N VAL A 166 15.35 -14.39 -3.95
CA VAL A 166 14.52 -13.55 -4.82
C VAL A 166 13.41 -12.87 -4.04
N GLU A 167 12.67 -13.61 -3.22
CA GLU A 167 11.62 -13.06 -2.37
C GLU A 167 12.20 -12.04 -1.38
N ALA A 168 13.31 -12.37 -0.71
CA ALA A 168 13.99 -11.47 0.22
C ALA A 168 14.43 -10.18 -0.47
N PHE A 169 14.96 -10.25 -1.70
CA PHE A 169 15.30 -9.07 -2.49
C PHE A 169 14.07 -8.23 -2.85
N GLN A 170 12.96 -8.87 -3.24
CA GLN A 170 11.71 -8.17 -3.54
C GLN A 170 11.13 -7.51 -2.29
N THR A 171 11.03 -8.23 -1.16
CA THR A 171 10.57 -7.71 0.14
C THR A 171 11.39 -6.52 0.59
N LYS A 172 12.72 -6.61 0.51
CA LYS A 172 13.62 -5.50 0.84
C LYS A 172 13.37 -4.28 -0.05
N THR A 173 13.14 -4.52 -1.34
CA THR A 173 12.86 -3.42 -2.28
C THR A 173 11.53 -2.76 -1.97
N HIS A 174 10.48 -3.54 -1.69
CA HIS A 174 9.19 -3.01 -1.27
C HIS A 174 9.30 -2.20 0.02
N ALA A 175 10.05 -2.68 1.02
CA ALA A 175 10.34 -1.92 2.24
C ALA A 175 10.95 -0.54 1.92
N TYR A 176 12.07 -0.50 1.17
CA TYR A 176 12.72 0.77 0.84
C TYR A 176 11.87 1.70 -0.02
N THR A 177 11.16 1.18 -1.02
CA THR A 177 10.28 2.01 -1.85
C THR A 177 9.21 2.66 -0.99
N ASN A 178 8.60 1.93 -0.07
CA ASN A 178 7.59 2.48 0.83
C ASN A 178 8.19 3.55 1.77
N MET A 179 9.38 3.31 2.33
CA MET A 179 10.07 4.30 3.18
C MET A 179 10.44 5.58 2.43
N ILE A 180 10.88 5.47 1.16
CA ILE A 180 11.19 6.64 0.32
C ILE A 180 9.93 7.45 0.05
N VAL A 181 8.81 6.79 -0.29
CA VAL A 181 7.54 7.49 -0.50
C VAL A 181 7.07 8.18 0.78
N ALA A 182 7.17 7.51 1.94
CA ALA A 182 6.88 8.13 3.23
C ALA A 182 7.77 9.36 3.49
N GLY A 183 9.06 9.28 3.16
CA GLY A 183 9.99 10.41 3.27
C GLY A 183 9.61 11.59 2.36
N ILE A 184 9.22 11.33 1.11
CA ILE A 184 8.72 12.37 0.18
C ILE A 184 7.47 13.05 0.75
N SER A 185 6.56 12.27 1.34
CA SER A 185 5.36 12.80 1.97
C SER A 185 5.66 13.66 3.20
N LEU A 186 6.65 13.30 4.02
CA LEU A 186 7.09 14.14 5.14
C LEU A 186 7.71 15.46 4.67
N LEU A 187 8.49 15.42 3.57
CA LEU A 187 8.99 16.64 2.94
C LEU A 187 7.84 17.51 2.43
N ALA A 188 6.81 16.92 1.84
CA ALA A 188 5.62 17.63 1.37
C ALA A 188 4.86 18.32 2.51
N VAL A 189 4.76 17.67 3.67
CA VAL A 189 4.22 18.28 4.89
C VAL A 189 5.08 19.47 5.32
N GLY A 190 6.40 19.33 5.34
CA GLY A 190 7.32 20.44 5.67
C GLY A 190 7.15 21.65 4.73
N VAL A 191 6.99 21.41 3.42
CA VAL A 191 6.72 22.45 2.43
C VAL A 191 5.34 23.08 2.62
N ALA A 192 4.33 22.32 3.01
CA ALA A 192 3.01 22.87 3.32
C ALA A 192 3.04 23.80 4.53
N PHE A 193 3.83 23.47 5.56
CA PHE A 193 4.01 24.28 6.77
C PHE A 193 4.83 25.56 6.56
N SER A 194 5.65 25.67 5.50
CA SER A 194 6.40 26.89 5.22
C SER A 194 5.51 28.08 4.82
N GLY A 195 4.22 27.84 4.57
CA GLY A 195 3.22 28.88 4.29
C GLY A 195 3.37 29.53 2.91
N GLY A 196 2.48 30.49 2.63
CA GLY A 196 2.47 31.25 1.39
C GLY A 196 2.28 30.38 0.14
N TYR A 197 3.20 30.51 -0.82
CA TYR A 197 3.18 29.71 -2.04
C TYR A 197 3.45 28.21 -1.81
N GLY A 198 4.04 27.83 -0.67
CA GLY A 198 4.35 26.43 -0.34
C GLY A 198 3.11 25.53 -0.29
N ALA A 199 1.97 26.06 0.15
CA ALA A 199 0.69 25.35 0.17
C ALA A 199 0.24 24.91 -1.23
N TYR A 200 0.44 25.77 -2.24
CA TYR A 200 0.09 25.47 -3.63
C TYR A 200 1.02 24.42 -4.24
N PHE A 201 2.31 24.45 -3.87
CA PHE A 201 3.30 23.49 -4.35
C PHE A 201 3.28 22.14 -3.61
N ALA A 202 2.67 22.06 -2.42
CA ALA A 202 2.58 20.83 -1.65
C ALA A 202 1.90 19.70 -2.45
N GLY A 203 0.82 19.99 -3.19
CA GLY A 203 0.19 19.00 -4.08
C GLY A 203 1.10 18.53 -5.21
N TRP A 204 1.97 19.40 -5.73
CA TRP A 204 2.90 19.06 -6.80
C TRP A 204 4.00 18.09 -6.38
N THR A 205 4.30 18.00 -5.08
CA THR A 205 5.29 17.03 -4.57
C THR A 205 4.91 15.58 -4.86
N PHE A 206 3.62 15.27 -5.03
CA PHE A 206 3.17 13.93 -5.41
C PHE A 206 3.61 13.54 -6.83
N PHE A 207 3.84 14.50 -7.73
CA PHE A 207 4.43 14.20 -9.03
C PHE A 207 5.85 13.65 -8.90
N LEU A 208 6.55 13.87 -7.77
CA LEU A 208 7.88 13.29 -7.52
C LEU A 208 7.81 11.81 -7.16
N VAL A 209 6.67 11.29 -6.68
CA VAL A 209 6.53 9.86 -6.37
C VAL A 209 6.74 9.01 -7.62
N TRP A 210 6.22 9.44 -8.78
CA TRP A 210 6.32 8.70 -10.05
C TRP A 210 7.77 8.56 -10.58
N PRO A 211 8.58 9.62 -10.74
CA PRO A 211 9.96 9.49 -11.19
C PRO A 211 10.84 8.77 -10.17
N PHE A 212 10.63 8.97 -8.86
CA PHE A 212 11.40 8.25 -7.84
C PHE A 212 11.10 6.76 -7.85
N THR A 213 9.83 6.36 -7.88
CA THR A 213 9.44 4.94 -7.97
C THR A 213 9.93 4.32 -9.28
N ALA A 214 9.79 5.01 -10.42
CA ALA A 214 10.31 4.55 -11.71
C ALA A 214 11.84 4.38 -11.71
N LEU A 215 12.59 5.31 -11.11
CA LEU A 215 14.04 5.21 -10.98
C LEU A 215 14.44 4.02 -10.12
N ILE A 216 13.76 3.81 -8.98
CA ILE A 216 13.98 2.65 -8.11
C ILE A 216 13.69 1.36 -8.88
N GLU A 217 12.62 1.31 -9.67
CA GLU A 217 12.30 0.14 -10.47
C GLU A 217 13.35 -0.14 -11.55
N ARG A 218 13.87 0.89 -12.21
CA ARG A 218 14.98 0.76 -13.18
C ARG A 218 16.24 0.22 -12.50
N LYS A 219 16.63 0.79 -11.35
CA LYS A 219 17.77 0.32 -10.55
C LYS A 219 17.55 -1.12 -10.04
N ARG A 220 16.33 -1.44 -9.60
CA ARG A 220 15.91 -2.79 -9.18
C ARG A 220 16.08 -3.79 -10.31
N LYS A 221 15.56 -3.50 -11.51
CA LYS A 221 15.68 -4.38 -12.68
C LYS A 221 17.15 -4.63 -13.04
N LYS A 222 17.98 -3.58 -13.03
CA LYS A 222 19.43 -3.71 -13.29
C LYS A 222 20.11 -4.60 -12.23
N LYS A 223 19.87 -4.33 -10.94
CA LYS A 223 20.48 -5.09 -9.83
C LYS A 223 19.97 -6.54 -9.76
N PHE A 224 18.70 -6.78 -10.09
CA PHE A 224 18.13 -8.11 -10.22
C PHE A 224 18.82 -8.90 -11.34
N ASN A 225 18.99 -8.29 -12.52
CA ASN A 225 19.70 -8.93 -13.63
C ASN A 225 21.18 -9.17 -13.31
N LEU A 226 21.85 -8.32 -12.53
CA LEU A 226 23.23 -8.56 -12.13
C LEU A 226 23.38 -9.69 -11.12
N ARG A 227 22.43 -9.82 -10.19
CA ARG A 227 22.52 -10.81 -9.09
C ARG A 227 21.93 -12.17 -9.46
N PHE A 228 20.91 -12.18 -10.30
CA PHE A 228 20.14 -13.38 -10.65
C PHE A 228 20.06 -13.60 -12.18
N GLY A 229 20.87 -12.89 -12.97
CA GLY A 229 20.82 -12.93 -14.43
C GLY A 229 21.38 -14.21 -15.05
N ASP A 230 22.41 -14.76 -14.40
CA ASP A 230 23.16 -15.95 -14.86
C ASP A 230 22.62 -17.25 -14.29
N ILE A 231 21.78 -17.18 -13.25
CA ILE A 231 21.18 -18.37 -12.67
C ILE A 231 20.20 -18.94 -13.68
N THR A 232 20.51 -20.13 -14.18
CA THR A 232 19.62 -20.79 -15.12
C THR A 232 18.34 -21.19 -14.38
N ALA A 233 17.18 -20.86 -14.95
CA ALA A 233 15.87 -21.24 -14.40
C ALA A 233 15.78 -22.70 -13.88
N PRO A 234 16.41 -23.72 -14.50
CA PRO A 234 16.42 -25.08 -13.97
C PRO A 234 17.17 -25.28 -12.64
N GLU A 235 18.31 -24.64 -12.39
CA GLU A 235 19.08 -24.83 -11.13
C GLU A 235 18.34 -24.27 -9.92
N VAL A 236 17.65 -23.13 -10.08
CA VAL A 236 16.87 -22.55 -8.98
C VAL A 236 15.56 -23.30 -8.75
N LEU A 237 14.90 -23.77 -9.80
CA LEU A 237 13.76 -24.67 -9.65
C LEU A 237 14.15 -25.94 -8.90
N HIS A 238 15.36 -26.46 -9.12
CA HIS A 238 15.86 -27.64 -8.42
C HIS A 238 16.19 -27.36 -6.94
N GLN A 239 16.82 -26.23 -6.62
CA GLN A 239 17.04 -25.80 -5.23
C GLN A 239 15.73 -25.50 -4.49
N MET A 240 14.75 -24.89 -5.17
CA MET A 240 13.44 -24.57 -4.57
C MET A 240 12.56 -25.82 -4.40
N HIS A 241 12.54 -26.75 -5.35
CA HIS A 241 11.87 -28.04 -5.19
C HIS A 241 12.52 -28.86 -4.08
N ALA A 242 13.85 -28.87 -3.97
CA ALA A 242 14.54 -29.54 -2.87
C ALA A 242 14.12 -28.96 -1.51
N ASN A 243 14.14 -27.62 -1.37
CA ASN A 243 13.69 -26.96 -0.15
C ASN A 243 12.20 -27.18 0.16
N HIS A 244 11.34 -27.31 -0.87
CA HIS A 244 9.90 -27.56 -0.69
C HIS A 244 9.61 -29.03 -0.30
N ILE A 245 10.33 -30.00 -0.88
CA ILE A 245 10.24 -31.41 -0.49
C ILE A 245 10.73 -31.60 0.96
N GLU A 246 11.78 -30.87 1.35
CA GLU A 246 12.24 -30.83 2.74
C GLU A 246 11.18 -30.24 3.69
N GLN A 247 10.48 -29.17 3.26
CA GLN A 247 9.37 -28.58 4.02
C GLN A 247 8.19 -29.53 4.21
N ASP A 248 7.79 -30.26 3.17
CA ASP A 248 6.69 -31.23 3.24
C ASP A 248 7.06 -32.45 4.09
N ALA A 249 8.34 -32.79 4.16
CA ALA A 249 8.87 -33.85 5.03
C ALA A 249 8.95 -33.41 6.50
N GLU A 250 9.36 -32.18 6.79
CA GLU A 250 9.44 -31.64 8.15
C GLU A 250 8.07 -31.32 8.76
N MET A 251 7.06 -30.90 7.98
CA MET A 251 5.71 -30.67 8.49
C MET A 251 4.91 -31.96 8.77
N LYS A 252 5.38 -33.11 8.28
CA LYS A 252 4.74 -34.43 8.47
C LYS A 252 5.33 -35.26 9.60
N ASN A 253 6.42 -34.80 10.22
CA ASN A 253 7.06 -35.40 11.40
C ASN A 253 6.78 -34.55 12.65
#